data_AF-A0A536ZHW5-F1
#
_entry.id   AF-A0A536ZHW5-F1
#
_cell.length_a   1.000
_cell.length_b   1.000
_cell.length_c   1.000
_cell.angle_alpha   90.00
_cell.angle_beta   90.00
_cell.angle_gamma   90.00
#
_symmetry.space_group_name_H-M   'P 1'
#
loop_
_entity.id
_entity.type
_entity.pdbx_description
1 polymer ?
#
loop_
_entity_poly.entity_id
_entity_poly.type
_entity_poly.pdbx_seq_one_letter_code
_entity_poly.pdbx_strand_id
1 'polypeptide(L)'
;VAGEADVGPLDSYAHDLIRAHEPGLAAQLRTIATTPPTPIPPLVAAPGIAMAEAGRLRAALLDIAHAAELRSIRDALLLDGFVAVEPEDYSVLLERAGDADRHGYPRLA
;
A
#
# COMPACT_ATOMS: atom_id res chain seq x y z
N VAL A 1 -0.73 23.64 -2.24
CA VAL A 1 -1.36 22.84 -3.32
C VAL A 1 -1.45 23.71 -4.57
N ALA A 2 -1.08 23.23 -5.75
CA ALA A 2 -1.01 24.04 -6.98
C ALA A 2 -2.38 24.55 -7.49
N GLY A 3 -3.48 24.10 -6.88
CA GLY A 3 -4.84 24.48 -7.28
C GLY A 3 -5.31 23.85 -8.59
N GLU A 4 -4.59 22.83 -9.07
CA GLU A 4 -4.83 22.17 -10.36
C GLU A 4 -5.92 21.09 -10.32
N ALA A 5 -6.35 20.68 -9.12
CA ALA A 5 -7.45 19.74 -8.90
C ALA A 5 -8.26 20.15 -7.66
N ASP A 6 -9.59 20.11 -7.76
CA ASP A 6 -10.49 20.38 -6.64
C ASP A 6 -10.59 19.19 -5.67
N VAL A 7 -10.59 17.97 -6.22
CA VAL A 7 -10.72 16.68 -5.51
C VAL A 7 -9.93 15.62 -6.27
N GLY A 8 -9.29 14.70 -5.55
CA GLY A 8 -8.65 13.52 -6.14
C GLY A 8 -8.64 12.33 -5.16
N PRO A 9 -8.49 11.10 -5.68
CA PRO A 9 -8.29 9.93 -4.83
C PRO A 9 -6.90 9.98 -4.19
N LEU A 10 -6.80 9.49 -2.95
CA LEU A 10 -5.54 9.36 -2.23
C LEU A 10 -5.55 8.06 -1.43
N ASP A 11 -4.48 7.29 -1.54
CA ASP A 11 -4.27 6.11 -0.73
C ASP A 11 -4.13 6.50 0.76
N SER A 12 -4.79 5.75 1.65
CA SER A 12 -4.80 6.11 3.07
C SER A 12 -3.44 5.97 3.73
N TYR A 13 -2.64 4.98 3.33
CA TYR A 13 -1.28 4.81 3.85
C TYR A 13 -0.35 5.93 3.35
N ALA A 14 -0.44 6.31 2.08
CA ALA A 14 0.26 7.48 1.55
C ALA A 14 -0.16 8.78 2.28
N HIS A 15 -1.45 8.94 2.59
CA HIS A 15 -1.93 10.09 3.36
C HIS A 15 -1.35 10.12 4.77
N ASP A 16 -1.26 8.98 5.46
CA ASP A 16 -0.65 8.89 6.79
C ASP A 16 0.84 9.24 6.77
N LEU A 17 1.58 8.80 5.74
CA LEU A 17 2.96 9.21 5.51
C LEU A 17 3.08 10.73 5.30
N ILE A 18 2.21 11.34 4.50
CA ILE A 18 2.19 12.81 4.32
C ILE A 18 1.90 13.51 5.65
N ARG A 19 1.00 12.98 6.48
CA ARG A 19 0.71 13.55 7.81
C ARG A 19 1.91 13.46 8.75
N ALA A 20 2.65 12.35 8.71
CA ALA A 20 3.81 12.14 9.57
C ALA A 20 5.01 13.00 9.16
N HIS A 21 5.26 13.15 7.86
CA HIS A 21 6.49 13.76 7.34
C HIS A 21 6.31 15.16 6.76
N GLU A 22 5.12 15.50 6.29
CA GLU A 22 4.78 16.82 5.72
C GLU A 22 3.48 17.41 6.30
N PRO A 23 3.42 17.67 7.62
CA PRO A 23 2.19 18.09 8.30
C PRO A 23 1.62 19.41 7.75
N GLY A 24 2.47 20.31 7.23
CA GLY A 24 2.03 21.55 6.58
C GLY A 24 1.31 21.32 5.25
N LEU A 25 1.69 20.27 4.51
CA LEU A 25 0.96 19.84 3.31
C LEU A 25 -0.33 19.13 3.70
N ALA A 26 -0.28 18.22 4.67
CA ALA A 26 -1.46 17.50 5.16
C ALA A 26 -2.57 18.45 5.66
N ALA A 27 -2.20 19.54 6.34
CA ALA A 27 -3.16 20.55 6.83
C ALA A 27 -3.93 21.28 5.71
N GLN A 28 -3.44 21.22 4.46
CA GLN A 28 -4.14 21.78 3.29
C GLN A 28 -5.13 20.81 2.66
N LEU A 29 -5.19 19.55 3.12
CA LEU A 29 -6.08 18.51 2.63
C LEU A 29 -7.23 18.26 3.61
N ARG A 30 -8.37 17.81 3.08
CA ARG A 30 -9.47 17.29 3.90
C ARG A 30 -10.04 16.02 3.27
N THR A 31 -10.28 15.00 4.08
CA THR A 31 -10.98 13.80 3.64
C THR A 31 -12.48 14.10 3.57
N ILE A 32 -13.07 13.95 2.38
CA ILE A 32 -14.52 14.17 2.16
C ILE A 32 -15.31 12.87 2.00
N ALA A 33 -14.62 11.76 1.69
CA ALA A 33 -15.17 10.43 1.55
C ALA A 33 -14.04 9.39 1.77
N THR A 34 -14.43 8.16 2.09
CA THR A 34 -13.52 7.01 2.20
C THR A 34 -14.08 5.82 1.44
N THR A 35 -13.20 5.00 0.88
CA THR A 35 -13.56 3.72 0.27
C THR A 35 -13.53 2.61 1.31
N PRO A 36 -14.22 1.48 1.09
CA PRO A 36 -14.00 0.29 1.91
C PRO A 36 -12.53 -0.14 1.87
N PRO A 37 -11.97 -0.65 2.98
CA PRO A 37 -10.58 -1.08 3.05
C PRO A 37 -10.20 -2.06 1.94
N THR A 38 -8.92 -2.06 1.59
CA THR A 38 -8.28 -3.02 0.69
C THR A 38 -7.00 -3.54 1.32
N PRO A 39 -6.53 -4.73 0.91
CA PRO A 39 -5.20 -5.21 1.30
C PRO A 39 -4.11 -4.20 0.93
N ILE A 40 -3.06 -4.12 1.76
CA ILE A 40 -1.86 -3.33 1.49
C ILE A 40 -1.13 -3.89 0.25
N PRO A 41 -0.46 -3.06 -0.57
CA PRO A 41 0.27 -3.55 -1.75
C PRO A 41 1.26 -4.68 -1.42
N PRO A 42 1.23 -5.81 -2.15
CA PRO A 42 2.11 -6.95 -1.89
C PRO A 42 3.51 -6.70 -2.44
N LEU A 43 4.50 -7.40 -1.88
CA LEU A 43 5.78 -7.63 -2.53
C LEU A 43 5.70 -8.91 -3.36
N VAL A 44 5.96 -8.80 -4.66
CA VAL A 44 5.85 -9.91 -5.61
C VAL A 44 7.22 -10.20 -6.21
N ALA A 45 7.60 -11.47 -6.22
CA ALA A 45 8.83 -11.91 -6.86
C ALA A 45 8.59 -12.29 -8.32
N ALA A 46 9.57 -12.04 -9.19
CA ALA A 46 9.47 -12.39 -10.60
C ALA A 46 9.37 -13.92 -10.80
N PRO A 47 8.65 -14.42 -11.82
CA PRO A 47 8.45 -15.86 -12.02
C PRO A 47 9.73 -16.70 -12.16
N GLY A 48 10.83 -16.08 -12.61
CA GLY A 48 12.13 -16.75 -12.79
C GLY A 48 13.06 -16.70 -11.57
N ILE A 49 12.64 -16.12 -10.44
CA ILE A 49 13.47 -16.12 -9.24
C ILE A 49 13.62 -17.55 -8.72
N ALA A 50 14.81 -17.92 -8.28
CA ALA A 50 14.99 -19.21 -7.64
C ALA A 50 14.31 -19.21 -6.26
N MET A 51 13.61 -20.33 -5.95
CA MET A 51 12.74 -20.43 -4.78
C MET A 51 13.49 -20.28 -3.45
N ALA A 52 14.76 -20.71 -3.42
CA ALA A 52 15.59 -20.56 -2.23
C ALA A 52 15.88 -19.08 -1.93
N GLU A 53 16.15 -18.26 -2.94
CA GLU A 53 16.38 -16.81 -2.84
C GLU A 53 15.11 -16.11 -2.36
N ALA A 54 13.97 -16.40 -2.99
CA ALA A 54 12.67 -15.84 -2.58
C ALA A 54 12.33 -16.24 -1.14
N GLY A 55 12.60 -17.49 -0.75
CA GLY A 55 12.40 -17.97 0.61
C GLY A 55 13.25 -17.23 1.65
N ARG A 56 14.53 -16.96 1.35
CA ARG A 56 15.41 -16.16 2.23
C ARG A 56 14.91 -14.73 2.38
N LEU A 57 14.49 -14.08 1.29
CA LEU A 57 13.93 -12.74 1.34
C LEU A 57 12.62 -12.70 2.13
N ARG A 58 11.70 -13.65 1.89
CA ARG A 58 10.45 -13.76 2.65
C ARG A 58 10.73 -13.93 4.15
N ALA A 59 11.64 -14.82 4.53
CA ALA A 59 12.03 -15.01 5.93
C ALA A 59 12.57 -13.72 6.56
N ALA A 60 13.51 -13.05 5.87
CA ALA A 60 14.08 -11.80 6.35
C ALA A 60 13.03 -10.69 6.53
N LEU A 61 12.08 -10.56 5.59
CA LEU A 61 10.99 -9.59 5.67
C LEU A 61 10.05 -9.86 6.85
N LEU A 62 9.71 -11.13 7.11
CA LEU A 62 8.87 -11.53 8.23
C LEU A 62 9.54 -11.26 9.59
N ASP A 63 10.87 -11.34 9.64
CA ASP A 63 11.63 -11.08 10.87
C ASP A 63 11.79 -9.58 11.18
N ILE A 64 11.47 -8.68 10.25
CA ILE A 64 11.59 -7.22 10.45
C ILE A 64 10.83 -6.73 11.70
N ALA A 65 9.69 -7.37 12.02
CA ALA A 65 8.91 -7.03 13.21
C ALA A 65 9.72 -7.18 14.52
N HIS A 66 10.69 -8.09 14.54
CA HIS A 66 11.50 -8.45 15.71
C HIS A 66 12.89 -7.79 15.68
N ALA A 67 13.32 -7.24 14.55
CA ALA A 67 14.60 -6.54 14.42
C ALA A 67 14.53 -5.15 15.09
N ALA A 68 15.17 -5.00 16.24
CA ALA A 68 15.18 -3.76 17.01
C ALA A 68 15.94 -2.64 16.28
N GLU A 69 16.99 -3.00 15.55
CA GLU A 69 17.81 -2.12 14.71
C GLU A 69 17.02 -1.51 13.54
N LEU A 70 15.91 -2.13 13.13
CA LEU A 70 15.02 -1.63 12.07
C LEU A 70 13.83 -0.84 12.60
N ARG A 71 13.74 -0.62 13.93
CA ARG A 71 12.61 0.11 14.54
C ARG A 71 12.45 1.51 13.95
N SER A 72 13.52 2.28 13.84
CA SER A 72 13.45 3.65 13.30
C SER A 72 12.97 3.69 11.85
N ILE A 73 13.34 2.68 11.04
CA ILE A 73 12.89 2.54 9.66
C ILE A 73 11.39 2.21 9.63
N ARG A 74 10.96 1.27 10.46
CA ARG A 74 9.54 0.91 10.62
C ARG A 74 8.69 2.09 11.07
N ASP A 75 9.13 2.82 12.08
CA ASP A 75 8.44 4.01 12.58
C ASP A 75 8.36 5.09 11.50
N ALA A 76 9.44 5.30 10.73
CA ALA A 76 9.45 6.25 9.62
C ALA A 76 8.52 5.82 8.48
N LEU A 77 8.38 4.52 8.23
CA LEU A 77 7.47 3.97 7.22
C LEU A 77 6.05 3.75 7.74
N LEU A 78 5.78 3.96 9.03
CA LEU A 78 4.49 3.62 9.66
C LEU A 78 4.10 2.15 9.46
N LEU A 79 5.06 1.23 9.54
CA LEU A 79 4.86 -0.21 9.35
C LEU A 79 5.27 -0.99 10.61
N ASP A 80 4.38 -1.86 11.10
CA ASP A 80 4.72 -2.78 12.20
C ASP A 80 5.67 -3.91 11.74
N GLY A 81 5.50 -4.37 10.50
CA GLY A 81 6.27 -5.47 9.89
C GLY A 81 5.60 -6.01 8.63
N PHE A 82 5.96 -7.23 8.25
CA PHE A 82 5.39 -7.95 7.10
C PHE A 82 4.69 -9.22 7.56
N VAL A 83 3.70 -9.66 6.77
CA VAL A 83 3.00 -10.93 6.97
C VAL A 83 3.02 -11.74 5.69
N ALA A 84 2.91 -13.06 5.85
CA ALA A 84 2.66 -13.96 4.74
C ALA A 84 1.25 -13.73 4.19
N VAL A 85 1.14 -13.69 2.87
CA VAL A 85 -0.13 -13.55 2.15
C VAL A 85 -0.20 -14.59 1.04
N GLU A 86 -1.42 -14.97 0.69
CA GLU A 86 -1.74 -15.80 -0.46
C GLU A 86 -2.47 -14.96 -1.52
N PRO A 87 -2.44 -15.36 -2.81
CA PRO A 87 -3.12 -14.61 -3.87
C PRO A 87 -4.61 -14.35 -3.59
N GLU A 88 -5.29 -15.25 -2.89
CA GLU A 88 -6.71 -15.15 -2.53
C GLU A 88 -7.01 -13.99 -1.59
N ASP A 89 -6.04 -13.55 -0.78
CA ASP A 89 -6.16 -12.37 0.10
C ASP A 89 -6.41 -11.09 -0.72
N TYR A 90 -6.06 -11.11 -2.01
CA TYR A 90 -6.21 -10.00 -2.94
C TYR A 90 -7.40 -10.14 -3.90
N SER A 91 -8.24 -11.16 -3.73
CA SER A 91 -9.41 -11.43 -4.58
C SER A 91 -10.36 -10.23 -4.72
N VAL A 92 -10.55 -9.46 -3.64
CA VAL A 92 -11.35 -8.22 -3.63
C VAL A 92 -10.88 -7.18 -4.64
N LEU A 93 -9.58 -7.15 -4.97
CA LEU A 93 -9.05 -6.21 -5.97
C LEU A 93 -9.45 -6.64 -7.39
N LEU A 94 -9.46 -7.95 -7.65
CA LEU A 94 -9.90 -8.51 -8.94
C LEU A 94 -11.40 -8.30 -9.14
N GLU A 95 -12.20 -8.49 -8.09
CA GLU A 95 -13.64 -8.21 -8.11
C GLU A 95 -13.91 -6.74 -8.44
N ARG A 96 -13.27 -5.82 -7.71
CA ARG A 96 -13.42 -4.38 -7.95
C ARG A 96 -12.94 -3.95 -9.34
N ALA A 97 -11.87 -4.55 -9.87
CA ALA A 97 -11.41 -4.29 -11.24
C ALA A 97 -12.47 -4.74 -12.26
N GLY A 98 -13.02 -5.95 -12.08
CA GLY A 98 -14.11 -6.44 -12.93
C GLY A 98 -15.37 -5.58 -12.83
N ASP A 99 -15.67 -5.02 -11.65
CA ASP A 99 -16.77 -4.08 -11.46
C ASP A 99 -16.53 -2.77 -12.23
N ALA A 100 -15.32 -2.22 -12.15
CA ALA A 100 -14.93 -1.02 -12.88
C ALA A 100 -15.05 -1.22 -14.40
N ASP A 101 -14.58 -2.36 -14.92
CA ASP A 101 -14.69 -2.73 -16.33
C ASP A 101 -16.15 -2.77 -16.79
N ARG A 102 -17.05 -3.40 -16.01
CA ARG A 102 -18.49 -3.48 -16.32
C ARG A 102 -19.17 -2.11 -16.32
N HIS A 103 -18.63 -1.14 -15.58
CA HIS A 103 -19.12 0.23 -15.57
C HIS A 103 -18.48 1.13 -16.64
N GLY A 104 -17.64 0.58 -17.53
CA GLY A 104 -17.03 1.33 -18.62
C GLY A 104 -15.79 2.11 -18.24
N TYR A 105 -15.08 1.71 -17.18
CA TYR A 105 -13.79 2.26 -16.77
C TYR A 105 -12.60 1.32 -17.06
N PRO A 106 -12.39 0.85 -18.31
CA PRO A 106 -11.34 -0.12 -18.61
C PRO A 106 -9.92 0.48 -18.58
N ARG A 107 -9.81 1.82 -18.49
CA ARG A 107 -8.55 2.56 -18.40
C ARG A 107 -8.76 3.77 -17.50
N LEU A 108 -7.78 4.06 -16.66
CA LEU A 108 -7.67 5.34 -15.97
C LEU A 108 -7.34 6.41 -17.03
N ALA A 109 -8.10 7.52 -17.03
CA ALA A 109 -7.94 8.62 -17.97
C ALA A 109 -6.63 9.39 -17.75
#